data_AF-A0A960H5F8-F1
#
_entry.id   AF-A0A960H5F8-F1
#
_cell.length_a   1.000
_cell.length_b   1.000
_cell.length_c   1.000
_cell.angle_alpha   90.00
_cell.angle_beta   90.00
_cell.angle_gamma   90.00
#
_symmetry.space_group_name_H-M   'P 1'
#
loop_
_entity.id
_entity.type
_entity.pdbx_description
1 polymer ?
#
loop_
_entity_poly.entity_id
_entity_poly.type
_entity_poly.pdbx_seq_one_letter_code
_entity_poly.pdbx_strand_id
1 'polypeptide(L)' 'EPDRYVLVFNGEIYNYLELRAELADQHGAVFATDGDGEAILAAYHYWGAAALTRLRGMFAFAL' A
#
# COMPACT_ATOMS: atom_id res chain seq x y z
N GLU A 1 1.04 -0.11 14.09
CA GLU A 1 0.90 1.24 14.67
C GLU A 1 0.78 2.22 13.51
N PRO A 2 -0.31 2.99 13.43
CA PRO A 2 -0.59 3.87 12.29
C PRO A 2 0.49 4.93 12.06
N ASP A 3 1.20 5.37 13.10
CA ASP A 3 2.23 6.42 13.01
C ASP A 3 3.66 5.87 12.81
N ARG A 4 3.81 4.60 12.42
CA ARG A 4 5.11 3.93 12.32
C ARG A 4 5.88 4.23 11.03
N TYR A 5 5.19 4.60 9.95
CA TYR A 5 5.77 4.69 8.61
C TYR A 5 5.50 6.04 7.97
N VAL A 6 6.48 6.53 7.20
CA VAL A 6 6.34 7.73 6.39
C VAL A 6 6.65 7.34 4.95
N LEU A 7 5.69 7.52 4.05
CA LEU A 7 5.87 7.25 2.63
C LEU A 7 6.10 8.55 1.86
N VAL A 8 7.19 8.60 1.11
CA VAL A 8 7.38 9.57 0.02
C VAL A 8 7.29 8.81 -1.28
N PHE A 9 6.41 9.22 -2.20
CA PHE A 9 6.06 8.45 -3.39
C PHE A 9 5.82 9.36 -4.59
N ASN A 10 6.22 8.87 -5.76
CA ASN A 10 5.83 9.43 -7.06
C ASN A 10 5.47 8.28 -8.00
N GLY A 11 4.32 8.39 -8.66
CA GLY A 11 3.82 7.38 -9.58
C GLY A 11 2.33 7.15 -9.46
N GLU A 12 1.89 5.99 -9.96
CA GLU A 12 0.53 5.47 -9.79
C GLU A 12 0.57 3.94 -9.61
N ILE A 13 -0.21 3.42 -8.65
CA ILE A 13 -0.46 1.98 -8.48
C ILE A 13 -1.84 1.64 -9.05
N TYR A 14 -1.87 1.04 -10.23
CA TYR A 14 -3.10 0.78 -10.97
C TYR A 14 -4.03 -0.22 -10.29
N ASN A 15 -3.48 -1.16 -9.53
CA ASN A 15 -4.24 -2.20 -8.83
C ASN A 15 -4.49 -1.88 -7.34
N TYR A 16 -4.43 -0.60 -6.95
CA TYR A 16 -4.55 -0.24 -5.53
C TYR A 16 -5.93 -0.60 -4.94
N LEU A 17 -7.01 -0.58 -5.73
CA LEU A 17 -8.35 -0.95 -5.25
C LEU A 17 -8.42 -2.44 -4.89
N GLU A 18 -7.88 -3.31 -5.72
CA GLU A 18 -7.80 -4.75 -5.47
C GLU A 18 -6.93 -5.04 -4.24
N LEU A 19 -5.79 -4.35 -4.13
CA LEU A 19 -4.91 -4.49 -2.96
C LEU A 19 -5.60 -4.01 -1.68
N ARG A 20 -6.31 -2.87 -1.70
CA ARG A 20 -7.07 -2.37 -0.54
C ARG A 20 -8.13 -3.36 -0.12
N ALA A 21 -8.87 -3.95 -1.07
CA ALA A 21 -9.87 -4.97 -0.79
C ALA A 21 -9.24 -6.22 -0.16
N GLU A 22 -8.13 -6.71 -0.71
CA GLU A 22 -7.43 -7.89 -0.18
C GLU A 22 -6.88 -7.63 1.24
N LEU A 23 -6.30 -6.45 1.48
CA LEU A 23 -5.75 -6.08 2.77
C LEU A 23 -6.83 -5.87 3.83
N ALA A 24 -7.97 -5.29 3.44
CA ALA A 24 -9.13 -5.15 4.32
C ALA A 24 -9.71 -6.52 4.70
N ASP A 25 -9.87 -7.42 3.73
CA ASP A 25 -10.42 -8.77 3.94
C ASP A 25 -9.50 -9.65 4.80
N GLN A 26 -8.21 -9.69 4.49
CA GLN A 26 -7.26 -10.60 5.15
C GLN A 26 -6.75 -10.08 6.50
N HIS A 27 -6.59 -8.77 6.65
CA HIS A 27 -5.87 -8.18 7.79
C HIS A 27 -6.68 -7.12 8.56
N GLY A 28 -7.90 -6.83 8.13
CA GLY A 28 -8.73 -5.77 8.73
C GLY A 28 -8.12 -4.38 8.53
N ALA A 29 -7.38 -4.16 7.43
CA ALA A 29 -6.75 -2.87 7.15
C ALA A 29 -7.80 -1.76 7.00
N VAL A 30 -7.56 -0.63 7.66
CA VAL A 30 -8.39 0.58 7.57
C VAL A 30 -7.59 1.67 6.88
N PHE A 31 -8.22 2.34 5.93
CA PHE A 31 -7.61 3.38 5.09
C PHE A 31 -8.20 4.75 5.44
N ALA A 32 -7.36 5.77 5.54
CA ALA A 32 -7.75 7.13 5.87
C ALA A 32 -7.97 8.01 4.64
N THR A 33 -7.36 7.63 3.51
CA THR A 33 -7.47 8.34 2.23
C THR A 33 -7.84 7.39 1.11
N ASP A 34 -8.26 7.96 -0.02
CA ASP A 34 -8.56 7.20 -1.24
C ASP A 34 -7.40 7.10 -2.23
N GLY A 35 -6.23 7.63 -1.85
CA GLY A 35 -5.02 7.55 -2.63
C GLY A 35 -4.43 6.14 -2.67
N ASP A 36 -3.69 5.88 -3.73
CA ASP A 36 -2.96 4.64 -3.95
C ASP A 36 -1.75 4.46 -3.01
N GLY A 37 -1.16 5.55 -2.54
CA GLY A 37 -0.04 5.54 -1.59
C GLY A 37 -0.32 4.75 -0.31
N GLU A 38 -1.54 4.81 0.24
CA GLU A 38 -1.87 4.01 1.43
C GLU A 38 -1.91 2.51 1.16
N ALA A 39 -2.21 2.10 -0.07
CA ALA A 39 -2.13 0.69 -0.45
C ALA A 39 -0.68 0.19 -0.37
N ILE A 40 0.31 1.01 -0.72
CA ILE A 40 1.74 0.68 -0.58
C ILE A 40 2.11 0.52 0.90
N LEU A 41 1.73 1.48 1.74
CA LEU A 41 2.00 1.45 3.18
C LEU A 41 1.39 0.22 3.86
N ALA A 42 0.10 -0.03 3.62
CA ALA A 42 -0.60 -1.17 4.18
C ALA A 42 -0.01 -2.49 3.66
N ALA A 43 0.26 -2.61 2.36
CA ALA A 43 0.90 -3.79 1.79
C ALA A 43 2.28 -4.04 2.42
N TYR A 44 3.10 -3.01 2.58
CA TYR A 44 4.40 -3.17 3.24
C TYR A 44 4.26 -3.53 4.73
N HIS A 45 3.27 -2.98 5.43
CA HIS A 45 3.03 -3.31 6.83
C HIS A 45 2.73 -4.81 7.03
N TYR A 46 1.84 -5.38 6.20
CA TYR A 46 1.38 -6.76 6.36
C TYR A 46 2.23 -7.79 5.60
N TRP A 47 2.81 -7.43 4.46
CA TRP A 47 3.57 -8.34 3.60
C TRP A 47 5.07 -8.01 3.51
N GLY A 48 5.52 -6.89 4.06
CA GLY A 48 6.91 -6.45 3.99
C GLY A 48 7.39 -6.26 2.55
N ALA A 49 8.62 -6.66 2.26
CA ALA A 49 9.21 -6.57 0.93
C ALA A 49 8.46 -7.39 -0.14
N ALA A 50 7.67 -8.40 0.26
CA ALA A 50 6.85 -9.16 -0.68
C ALA A 50 5.72 -8.33 -1.31
N ALA A 51 5.40 -7.15 -0.75
CA ALA A 51 4.48 -6.21 -1.37
C ALA A 51 4.92 -5.79 -2.79
N LEU A 52 6.23 -5.68 -3.04
CA LEU A 52 6.77 -5.20 -4.31
C LEU A 52 6.35 -6.05 -5.52
N THR A 53 6.19 -7.36 -5.34
CA THR A 53 5.78 -8.27 -6.43
C THR A 53 4.29 -8.20 -6.73
N ARG A 54 3.51 -7.53 -5.88
CA ARG A 54 2.06 -7.38 -5.99
C ARG A 54 1.64 -6.02 -6.55
N LEU A 55 2.49 -5.00 -6.45
CA LEU A 55 2.24 -3.67 -6.99
C LEU A 55 2.29 -3.70 -8.52
N ARG A 56 1.30 -3.10 -9.18
CA ARG A 56 1.27 -2.91 -10.63
C ARG A 56 1.17 -1.44 -10.94
N GLY A 57 2.16 -0.89 -11.63
CA GLY A 57 2.20 0.53 -11.91
C GLY A 57 3.56 1.02 -12.36
N MET A 58 3.70 2.33 -12.37
CA MET A 58 4.98 3.02 -12.52
C MET A 58 5.17 3.84 -11.26
N PHE A 59 6.19 3.52 -10.46
CA PHE A 59 6.37 4.16 -9.17
C PHE A 59 7.83 4.20 -8.74
N ALA A 60 8.14 5.19 -7.91
CA ALA A 60 9.29 5.22 -7.03
C ALA A 60 8.81 5.65 -5.64
N PHE A 61 9.33 5.02 -4.59
CA PHE A 61 9.01 5.42 -3.23
C PHE A 61 10.17 5.20 -2.25
N ALA A 62 10.10 5.90 -1.12
CA ALA A 62 10.91 5.69 0.07
C ALA A 62 9.99 5.56 1.29
N LEU A 63 10.32 4.64 2.20
CA LEU A 63 9.51 4.22 3.33
C LEU A 63 10.32 4.14 4.62
#